data_AF-A8V4K6-F1
#
_entry.id   AF-A8V4K6-F1
#
_cell.length_a   1.000
_cell.length_b   1.000
_cell.length_c   1.000
_cell.angle_alpha   90.00
_cell.angle_beta   90.00
_cell.angle_gamma   90.00
#
_symmetry.space_group_name_H-M   'P 1'
#
loop_
_entity.id
_entity.type
_entity.pdbx_description
1 polymer ?
#
loop_
_entity_poly.entity_id
_entity_poly.type
_entity_poly.pdbx_seq_one_letter_code
_entity_poly.pdbx_strand_id
1 'polypeptide(L)'
;MNNVFIPVFILLIAGILFKSYLISVEIPVLVIILIFILALAFDKHLFVLFLGLGIFLTGYYLAVPKQNEKISNEPVFLECKVLSYPEIYYKKYRFNCFVIDSEKTELIGKEIAVISDYKPQIFSNIYAVGKIGKNHDNLRFYVKKPFIKESKNEKLSFFLRIREYLKENFKKNTLNNKTFAVGSALIFGDRS
;
A
#
# COMPACT_ATOMS: atom_id res chain seq x y z
N MET A 1 -42.24 10.51 17.83
CA MET A 1 -41.37 10.85 16.68
C MET A 1 -40.75 9.56 16.18
N ASN A 2 -41.24 9.00 15.08
CA ASN A 2 -40.65 7.80 14.48
C ASN A 2 -39.24 8.14 14.00
N ASN A 3 -38.26 7.29 14.33
CA ASN A 3 -36.85 7.49 14.01
C ASN A 3 -36.61 7.41 12.49
N VAL A 4 -36.83 8.51 11.78
CA VAL A 4 -36.51 8.69 10.35
C VAL A 4 -35.03 8.41 10.05
N PHE A 5 -34.17 8.49 11.08
CA PHE A 5 -32.74 8.18 10.97
C PHE A 5 -32.43 6.75 10.53
N ILE A 6 -33.17 5.76 11.03
CA ILE A 6 -32.91 4.33 10.75
C ILE A 6 -33.05 4.00 9.25
N PRO A 7 -34.16 4.32 8.58
CA PRO A 7 -34.32 4.01 7.15
C PRO A 7 -33.32 4.78 6.27
N VAL A 8 -33.00 6.03 6.63
CA VAL A 8 -31.99 6.84 5.91
C VAL A 8 -30.61 6.19 5.99
N PHE A 9 -30.21 5.76 7.20
CA PHE A 9 -28.92 5.10 7.42
C PHE A 9 -28.79 3.78 6.66
N ILE A 10 -29.85 2.96 6.66
CA ILE A 10 -29.90 1.69 5.92
C ILE A 10 -29.74 1.93 4.41
N LEU A 11 -30.46 2.91 3.84
CA LEU A 11 -30.38 3.24 2.42
C LEU A 11 -28.98 3.72 2.02
N LEU A 12 -28.35 4.52 2.86
CA LEU A 12 -27.01 5.04 2.63
C LEU A 12 -25.97 3.90 2.63
N ILE A 13 -26.02 3.01 3.63
CA ILE A 13 -25.16 1.82 3.69
C ILE A 13 -25.41 0.90 2.49
N ALA A 14 -26.67 0.68 2.12
CA ALA A 14 -27.02 -0.15 0.98
C ALA A 14 -26.37 0.40 -0.30
N GLY A 15 -26.41 1.72 -0.54
CA GLY A 15 -25.74 2.37 -1.65
C GLY A 15 -24.22 2.14 -1.66
N ILE A 16 -23.59 2.29 -0.49
CA ILE A 16 -22.15 2.06 -0.33
C ILE A 16 -21.77 0.62 -0.69
N LEU A 17 -22.50 -0.35 -0.13
CA LEU A 17 -22.26 -1.77 -0.39
C LEU A 17 -22.51 -2.12 -1.86
N PHE A 18 -23.53 -1.52 -2.48
CA PHE A 18 -23.87 -1.80 -3.87
C PHE A 18 -22.74 -1.40 -4.83
N LYS A 19 -22.14 -0.21 -4.65
CA LYS A 19 -20.97 0.19 -5.45
C LYS A 19 -19.73 -0.64 -5.17
N SER A 20 -19.54 -0.98 -3.89
CA SER A 20 -18.35 -1.69 -3.44
C SER A 20 -18.31 -3.14 -3.92
N TYR A 21 -19.47 -3.78 -4.12
CA TYR A 21 -19.56 -5.23 -4.36
C TYR A 21 -20.29 -5.64 -5.64
N LEU A 22 -21.27 -4.89 -6.16
CA LEU A 22 -22.05 -5.29 -7.33
C LEU A 22 -21.66 -4.55 -8.61
N ILE A 23 -21.67 -3.22 -8.60
CA ILE A 23 -21.58 -2.40 -9.82
C ILE A 23 -20.65 -1.20 -9.60
N SER A 24 -19.60 -1.07 -10.42
CA SER A 24 -18.65 0.06 -10.38
C SER A 24 -18.90 1.05 -11.52
N VAL A 25 -20.12 1.59 -11.61
CA VAL A 25 -20.47 2.64 -12.57
C VAL A 25 -20.26 4.00 -11.89
N GLU A 26 -19.74 4.97 -12.62
CA GLU A 26 -19.61 6.33 -12.11
C GLU A 26 -20.90 7.10 -12.38
N ILE A 27 -21.55 7.56 -11.30
CA ILE A 27 -22.76 8.38 -11.38
C ILE A 27 -22.34 9.83 -11.14
N PRO A 28 -22.56 10.75 -12.09
CA PRO A 28 -22.25 12.17 -11.91
C PRO A 28 -23.05 12.76 -10.75
N VAL A 29 -22.41 13.60 -9.92
CA VAL A 29 -23.07 14.31 -8.81
C VAL A 29 -24.30 15.10 -9.27
N LEU A 30 -24.24 15.64 -10.49
CA LEU A 30 -25.35 16.39 -11.09
C LEU A 30 -26.64 15.56 -11.17
N VAL A 31 -26.55 14.25 -11.43
CA VAL A 31 -27.71 13.35 -11.47
C VAL A 31 -28.35 13.21 -10.08
N ILE A 32 -27.53 13.13 -9.03
CA ILE A 32 -27.98 13.01 -7.64
C ILE A 32 -28.70 14.29 -7.21
N ILE A 33 -28.13 15.45 -7.53
CA ILE A 33 -28.74 16.75 -7.27
C ILE A 33 -30.08 16.87 -7.99
N LEU A 34 -30.15 16.46 -9.27
CA LEU A 34 -31.39 16.50 -10.04
C LEU A 34 -32.49 15.66 -9.40
N ILE A 35 -32.15 14.48 -8.86
CA ILE A 35 -33.10 13.58 -8.19
C ILE A 35 -33.67 14.20 -6.91
N PHE A 36 -32.84 14.93 -6.14
CA PHE A 36 -33.33 15.66 -4.97
C PHE A 36 -34.25 16.82 -5.36
N ILE A 37 -33.93 17.54 -6.43
CA ILE A 37 -34.79 18.61 -6.95
C ILE A 37 -36.12 18.04 -7.44
N LEU A 38 -36.09 16.93 -8.19
CA LEU A 38 -37.30 16.24 -8.64
C LEU A 38 -38.15 15.76 -7.47
N ALA A 39 -37.53 15.26 -6.38
CA ALA A 39 -38.27 14.80 -5.21
C ALA A 39 -39.21 15.89 -4.68
N LEU A 40 -38.76 17.16 -4.63
CA LEU A 40 -39.54 18.30 -4.14
C LEU A 40 -40.75 18.66 -5.03
N ALA A 41 -40.75 18.25 -6.30
CA ALA A 41 -41.84 18.53 -7.24
C ALA A 41 -42.97 17.50 -7.18
N PHE A 42 -42.80 16.40 -6.44
CA PHE A 42 -43.74 15.28 -6.41
C PHE A 42 -44.58 15.22 -5.13
N ASP A 43 -45.76 14.60 -5.24
CA ASP A 43 -46.65 14.33 -4.11
C ASP A 43 -46.03 13.40 -3.06
N LYS A 44 -46.59 13.39 -1.84
CA LYS A 44 -46.06 12.70 -0.65
C LYS A 44 -45.50 11.29 -0.89
N HIS A 45 -46.19 10.45 -1.66
CA HIS A 45 -45.73 9.07 -1.91
C HIS A 45 -44.50 9.01 -2.82
N LEU A 46 -44.49 9.80 -3.89
CA LEU A 46 -43.39 9.89 -4.83
C LEU A 46 -42.21 10.66 -4.23
N PHE A 47 -42.47 11.68 -3.41
CA PHE A 47 -41.44 12.39 -2.62
C PHE A 47 -40.58 11.40 -1.81
N VAL A 48 -41.21 10.50 -1.05
CA VAL A 48 -40.49 9.51 -0.22
C VAL A 48 -39.64 8.57 -1.06
N LEU A 49 -40.16 8.14 -2.21
CA LEU A 49 -39.45 7.23 -3.12
C LEU A 49 -38.21 7.92 -3.71
N PHE A 50 -38.37 9.10 -4.31
CA PHE A 50 -37.27 9.85 -4.92
C PHE A 50 -36.24 10.30 -3.88
N LEU A 51 -36.69 10.69 -2.69
CA LEU A 51 -35.79 11.04 -1.59
C LEU A 51 -34.97 9.83 -1.11
N GLY A 52 -35.60 8.65 -0.99
CA GLY A 52 -34.89 7.41 -0.68
C GLY A 52 -33.87 7.03 -1.74
N LEU A 53 -34.22 7.20 -3.03
CA LEU A 53 -33.35 6.94 -4.17
C LEU A 53 -32.17 7.91 -4.19
N GLY A 54 -32.38 9.19 -3.90
CA GLY A 54 -31.32 10.19 -3.75
C GLY A 54 -30.34 9.86 -2.62
N ILE A 55 -30.85 9.43 -1.46
CA ILE A 55 -30.01 8.99 -0.33
C ILE A 55 -29.18 7.76 -0.70
N PHE A 56 -29.80 6.76 -1.33
CA PHE A 56 -29.10 5.57 -1.81
C PHE A 56 -27.99 5.94 -2.79
N LEU A 57 -28.28 6.79 -3.78
CA LEU A 57 -27.30 7.26 -4.76
C LEU A 57 -26.18 8.09 -4.12
N THR A 58 -26.48 8.82 -3.05
CA THR A 58 -25.46 9.55 -2.27
C THR A 58 -24.49 8.56 -1.60
N GLY A 59 -25.01 7.52 -0.96
CA GLY A 59 -24.20 6.43 -0.43
C GLY A 59 -23.37 5.74 -1.52
N TYR A 60 -23.98 5.48 -2.67
CA TYR A 60 -23.30 4.94 -3.85
C TYR A 60 -22.17 5.86 -4.31
N TYR A 61 -22.40 7.17 -4.43
CA TYR A 61 -21.36 8.12 -4.85
C TYR A 61 -20.16 8.14 -3.90
N LEU A 62 -20.41 8.17 -2.59
CA LEU A 62 -19.39 8.21 -1.54
C LEU A 62 -18.54 6.93 -1.45
N ALA A 63 -19.04 5.80 -1.96
CA ALA A 63 -18.27 4.56 -1.93
C ALA A 63 -17.08 4.60 -2.89
N VAL A 64 -15.92 4.20 -2.38
CA VAL A 64 -14.74 3.89 -3.19
C VAL A 64 -14.95 2.50 -3.79
N PRO A 65 -14.90 2.34 -5.13
CA PRO A 65 -15.04 1.02 -5.74
C PRO A 65 -13.95 0.11 -5.19
N LYS A 66 -14.33 -1.08 -4.72
CA LYS A 66 -13.37 -2.09 -4.27
C LYS A 66 -12.64 -2.60 -5.52
N GLN A 67 -11.51 -1.97 -5.84
CA GLN A 67 -10.65 -2.46 -6.92
C GLN A 67 -10.09 -3.81 -6.47
N ASN A 68 -10.56 -4.87 -7.12
CA ASN A 68 -9.91 -6.16 -7.05
C ASN A 68 -8.45 -5.92 -7.46
N GLU A 69 -7.50 -6.11 -6.54
CA GLU A 69 -6.08 -6.13 -6.87
C GLU A 69 -5.92 -7.14 -8.01
N LYS A 70 -5.69 -6.66 -9.24
CA LYS A 70 -5.37 -7.52 -10.37
C LYS A 70 -3.95 -8.01 -10.12
N ILE A 71 -3.84 -9.04 -9.29
CA ILE A 71 -2.63 -9.81 -9.11
C ILE A 71 -2.51 -10.65 -10.37
N SER A 72 -1.51 -10.36 -11.20
CA SER A 72 -1.15 -11.25 -12.30
C SER A 72 -0.75 -12.59 -11.65
N ASN A 73 -1.47 -13.65 -12.01
CA ASN A 73 -1.21 -14.97 -11.45
C ASN A 73 0.08 -15.61 -11.97
N GLU A 74 0.63 -15.06 -13.05
CA GLU A 74 1.89 -15.47 -13.64
C GLU A 74 3.05 -15.05 -12.74
N PRO A 75 3.93 -15.99 -12.36
CA PRO A 75 5.19 -15.65 -11.75
C PRO A 75 6.03 -14.87 -12.76
N VAL A 76 6.70 -13.81 -12.29
CA VAL A 76 7.58 -12.97 -13.08
C VAL A 76 8.95 -12.96 -12.41
N PHE A 77 9.99 -13.19 -13.19
CA PHE A 77 11.36 -12.99 -12.75
C PHE A 77 11.73 -11.51 -12.74
N LEU A 78 12.48 -11.11 -11.71
CA LEU A 78 12.90 -9.74 -11.50
C LEU A 78 14.28 -9.68 -10.85
N GLU A 79 15.20 -8.98 -11.51
CA GLU A 79 16.46 -8.48 -10.95
C GLU A 79 16.27 -7.01 -10.59
N CYS A 80 16.57 -6.64 -9.36
CA CYS A 80 16.46 -5.25 -8.94
C CYS A 80 17.45 -4.87 -7.86
N LYS A 81 17.75 -3.57 -7.78
CA LYS A 81 18.60 -2.97 -6.75
C LYS A 81 17.76 -2.35 -5.66
N VAL A 82 17.98 -2.76 -4.41
CA VAL A 82 17.25 -2.24 -3.26
C VAL A 82 17.61 -0.77 -3.01
N LEU A 83 16.61 0.11 -3.00
CA LEU A 83 16.80 1.56 -2.82
C LEU A 83 16.49 2.02 -1.40
N SER A 84 15.50 1.41 -0.74
CA SER A 84 15.03 1.85 0.58
C SER A 84 15.39 0.88 1.69
N TYR A 85 15.40 1.38 2.94
CA TYR A 85 15.49 0.50 4.10
C TYR A 85 14.25 -0.42 4.16
N PRO A 86 14.40 -1.72 4.45
CA PRO A 86 13.25 -2.61 4.58
C PRO A 86 12.42 -2.28 5.83
N GLU A 87 11.14 -1.98 5.61
CA GLU A 87 10.16 -1.70 6.67
C GLU A 87 9.30 -2.94 6.95
N ILE A 88 8.81 -3.07 8.16
CA ILE A 88 7.91 -4.19 8.53
C ILE A 88 6.49 -3.88 8.02
N TYR A 89 5.93 -4.77 7.22
CA TYR A 89 4.58 -4.68 6.64
C TYR A 89 3.85 -6.02 6.80
N TYR A 90 2.84 -6.08 7.68
CA TYR A 90 2.02 -7.28 7.96
C TYR A 90 2.84 -8.58 8.08
N LYS A 91 3.85 -8.57 8.98
CA LYS A 91 4.80 -9.69 9.23
C LYS A 91 5.78 -10.00 8.09
N LYS A 92 5.80 -9.18 7.04
CA LYS A 92 6.77 -9.25 5.93
C LYS A 92 7.64 -8.00 5.92
N TYR A 93 8.62 -7.96 5.03
CA TYR A 93 9.41 -6.77 4.74
C TYR A 93 8.93 -6.12 3.44
N ARG A 94 8.77 -4.80 3.49
CA ARG A 94 8.47 -3.95 2.34
C ARG A 94 9.65 -3.03 2.07
N PHE A 95 10.08 -2.95 0.82
CA PHE A 95 11.13 -2.05 0.40
C PHE A 95 10.95 -1.67 -1.07
N ASN A 96 11.48 -0.52 -1.46
CA ASN A 96 11.50 -0.09 -2.84
C ASN A 96 12.74 -0.64 -3.54
N CYS A 97 12.55 -1.05 -4.79
CA CYS A 97 13.58 -1.65 -5.61
C CYS A 97 13.55 -1.06 -7.02
N PHE A 98 14.71 -0.75 -7.57
CA PHE A 98 14.87 -0.31 -8.96
C PHE A 98 15.12 -1.52 -9.85
N VAL A 99 14.22 -1.78 -10.80
CA VAL A 99 14.30 -2.96 -11.68
C VAL A 99 15.42 -2.77 -12.70
N ILE A 100 16.40 -3.68 -12.65
CA ILE A 100 17.52 -3.74 -13.60
C ILE A 100 17.13 -4.62 -14.79
N ASP A 101 16.56 -5.80 -14.50
CA ASP A 101 16.15 -6.76 -15.51
C ASP A 101 14.86 -7.48 -15.10
N SER A 102 14.04 -7.84 -16.08
CA SER A 102 12.80 -8.59 -15.88
C SER A 102 12.30 -9.18 -17.19
N GLU A 103 11.66 -10.35 -17.10
CA GLU A 103 10.91 -10.95 -18.22
C GLU A 103 9.84 -9.99 -18.78
N LYS A 104 9.29 -9.10 -17.94
CA LYS A 104 8.38 -8.04 -18.37
C LYS A 104 9.18 -6.76 -18.60
N THR A 105 9.52 -6.51 -19.86
CA THR A 105 10.30 -5.35 -20.30
C THR A 105 9.71 -4.02 -19.84
N GLU A 106 8.39 -3.93 -19.68
CA GLU A 106 7.69 -2.75 -19.16
C GLU A 106 8.06 -2.37 -17.71
N LEU A 107 8.67 -3.27 -16.95
CA LEU A 107 9.09 -3.05 -15.57
C LEU A 107 10.52 -2.54 -15.48
N ILE A 108 11.34 -2.77 -16.51
CA ILE A 108 12.75 -2.39 -16.52
C ILE A 108 12.88 -0.87 -16.37
N GLY A 109 13.74 -0.43 -15.46
CA GLY A 109 13.96 0.98 -15.17
C GLY A 109 12.89 1.63 -14.29
N LYS A 110 11.91 0.87 -13.78
CA LYS A 110 10.91 1.38 -12.82
C LYS A 110 11.30 1.09 -11.38
N GLU A 111 10.84 1.97 -10.49
CA GLU A 111 10.85 1.70 -9.06
C GLU A 111 9.57 0.94 -8.68
N ILE A 112 9.73 -0.18 -7.98
CA ILE A 112 8.63 -1.03 -7.53
C ILE A 112 8.72 -1.31 -6.04
N ALA A 113 7.57 -1.43 -5.38
CA ALA A 113 7.50 -1.84 -3.99
C ALA A 113 7.53 -3.36 -3.90
N VAL A 114 8.60 -3.92 -3.35
CA VAL A 114 8.76 -5.36 -3.14
C VAL A 114 8.29 -5.72 -1.73
N ILE A 115 7.49 -6.78 -1.63
CA ILE A 115 7.02 -7.37 -0.36
C ILE A 115 7.59 -8.79 -0.29
N SER A 116 8.47 -9.04 0.67
CA SER A 116 9.17 -10.31 0.84
C SER A 116 9.21 -10.77 2.28
N ASP A 117 9.27 -12.08 2.49
CA ASP A 117 9.54 -12.66 3.82
C ASP A 117 11.03 -12.50 4.22
N TYR A 118 11.89 -12.08 3.29
CA TYR A 118 13.32 -11.84 3.51
C TYR A 118 13.62 -10.34 3.69
N LYS A 119 14.52 -10.02 4.63
CA LYS A 119 15.03 -8.65 4.86
C LYS A 119 16.29 -8.44 4.02
N PRO A 120 16.23 -7.70 2.90
CA PRO A 120 17.43 -7.45 2.11
C PRO A 120 18.31 -6.38 2.75
N GLN A 121 19.56 -6.34 2.30
CA GLN A 121 20.45 -5.21 2.59
C GLN A 121 20.09 -4.03 1.67
N ILE A 122 20.29 -2.82 2.15
CA ILE A 122 20.18 -1.63 1.30
C ILE A 122 21.25 -1.71 0.19
N PHE A 123 20.90 -1.30 -1.03
CA PHE A 123 21.76 -1.27 -2.21
C PHE A 123 22.28 -2.64 -2.69
N SER A 124 21.80 -3.75 -2.13
CA SER A 124 22.07 -5.08 -2.70
C SER A 124 21.25 -5.29 -3.96
N ASN A 125 21.84 -5.99 -4.93
CA ASN A 125 21.08 -6.57 -6.03
C ASN A 125 20.37 -7.83 -5.52
N ILE A 126 19.08 -7.94 -5.83
CA ILE A 126 18.25 -9.09 -5.50
C ILE A 126 17.67 -9.68 -6.79
N TYR A 127 17.59 -11.01 -6.81
CA TYR A 127 16.96 -11.77 -7.88
C TYR A 127 15.80 -12.54 -7.26
N ALA A 128 14.61 -12.36 -7.82
CA ALA A 128 13.41 -12.94 -7.24
C ALA A 128 12.39 -13.31 -8.30
N VAL A 129 11.72 -14.44 -8.06
CA VAL A 129 10.53 -14.84 -8.81
C VAL A 129 9.34 -14.60 -7.91
N GLY A 130 8.38 -13.83 -8.41
CA GLY A 130 7.27 -13.35 -7.61
C GLY A 130 6.04 -13.02 -8.45
N LYS A 131 4.97 -12.59 -7.80
CA LYS A 131 3.76 -12.12 -8.48
C LYS A 131 3.70 -10.61 -8.46
N ILE A 132 3.22 -10.02 -9.55
CA ILE A 132 2.99 -8.58 -9.63
C ILE A 132 1.52 -8.31 -9.31
N GLY A 133 1.29 -7.41 -8.36
CA GLY A 133 -0.01 -6.80 -8.11
C GLY A 133 0.04 -5.33 -8.46
N LYS A 134 -1.01 -4.83 -9.11
CA LYS A 134 -1.21 -3.38 -9.29
C LYS A 134 -2.24 -2.90 -8.29
N ASN A 135 -1.88 -1.91 -7.48
CA ASN A 135 -2.82 -1.22 -6.59
C ASN A 135 -2.82 0.27 -6.97
N HIS A 136 -3.91 0.72 -7.59
CA HIS A 136 -4.01 2.00 -8.28
C HIS A 136 -2.84 2.20 -9.27
N ASP A 137 -1.91 3.11 -8.95
CA ASP A 137 -0.74 3.45 -9.78
C ASP A 137 0.57 2.83 -9.28
N ASN A 138 0.56 2.17 -8.12
CA ASN A 138 1.77 1.60 -7.53
C ASN A 138 1.87 0.10 -7.83
N LEU A 139 2.94 -0.27 -8.55
CA LEU A 139 3.31 -1.67 -8.79
C LEU A 139 3.90 -2.28 -7.53
N ARG A 140 3.32 -3.39 -7.10
CA ARG A 140 3.80 -4.21 -5.99
C ARG A 140 4.28 -5.56 -6.49
N PHE A 141 5.41 -6.02 -5.97
CA PHE A 141 5.99 -7.31 -6.29
C PHE A 141 6.05 -8.19 -5.06
N TYR A 142 5.31 -9.29 -5.08
CA TYR A 142 5.19 -10.21 -3.97
C TYR A 142 6.13 -11.39 -4.17
N VAL A 143 7.12 -11.53 -3.29
CA VAL A 143 8.16 -12.55 -3.36
C VAL A 143 8.00 -13.52 -2.19
N LYS A 144 7.85 -14.82 -2.48
CA LYS A 144 7.83 -15.86 -1.43
C LYS A 144 9.24 -16.20 -0.93
N LYS A 145 10.24 -16.28 -1.80
CA LYS A 145 11.67 -16.43 -1.45
C LYS A 145 12.55 -15.82 -2.54
N PRO A 146 13.47 -14.89 -2.23
CA PRO A 146 14.48 -14.43 -3.19
C PRO A 146 15.59 -15.48 -3.38
N PHE A 147 16.09 -15.63 -4.60
CA PHE A 147 17.31 -16.39 -4.89
C PHE A 147 18.48 -15.41 -4.80
N ILE A 148 19.21 -15.40 -3.69
CA ILE A 148 20.22 -14.38 -3.45
C ILE A 148 21.59 -14.88 -3.90
N LYS A 149 22.08 -14.33 -5.01
CA LYS A 149 23.52 -14.13 -5.21
C LYS A 149 23.80 -12.66 -4.89
N GLU A 150 24.28 -12.40 -3.66
CA GLU A 150 24.80 -11.08 -3.27
C GLU A 150 26.06 -10.79 -4.10
N SER A 151 25.94 -10.10 -5.24
CA SER A 151 27.10 -9.40 -5.80
C SER A 151 27.23 -8.09 -5.03
N LYS A 152 28.14 -8.09 -4.04
CA LYS A 152 28.40 -6.93 -3.20
C LYS A 152 29.11 -5.85 -3.99
N ASN A 153 28.70 -4.60 -3.74
CA ASN A 153 29.55 -3.46 -3.98
C ASN A 153 30.61 -3.43 -2.87
N GLU A 154 31.78 -4.03 -3.12
CA GLU A 154 32.81 -4.36 -2.10
C GLU A 154 33.17 -3.15 -1.22
N LYS A 155 33.29 -1.96 -1.82
CA LYS A 155 33.70 -0.74 -1.12
C LYS A 155 32.70 -0.27 -0.07
N LEU A 156 31.39 -0.30 -0.35
CA LEU A 156 30.37 0.16 0.60
C LEU A 156 30.14 -0.88 1.71
N SER A 157 30.27 -2.16 1.39
CA SER A 157 30.18 -3.25 2.37
C SER A 157 31.27 -3.19 3.45
N PHE A 158 32.46 -2.71 3.07
CA PHE A 158 33.55 -2.47 4.00
C PHE A 158 33.24 -1.34 4.99
N PHE A 159 32.72 -0.20 4.52
CA PHE A 159 32.32 0.91 5.40
C PHE A 159 31.19 0.51 6.36
N LEU A 160 30.20 -0.26 5.89
CA LEU A 160 29.12 -0.76 6.75
C LEU A 160 29.64 -1.75 7.79
N ARG A 161 30.55 -2.67 7.43
CA ARG A 161 31.20 -3.58 8.39
C ARG A 161 32.03 -2.84 9.43
N ILE A 162 32.78 -1.81 9.03
CA ILE A 162 33.52 -0.96 9.96
C ILE A 162 32.55 -0.25 10.90
N ARG A 163 31.46 0.32 10.38
CA ARG A 163 30.45 0.99 11.20
C ARG A 163 29.83 0.03 12.21
N GLU A 164 29.47 -1.18 11.80
CA GLU A 164 28.93 -2.22 12.71
C GLU A 164 29.96 -2.63 13.76
N TYR A 165 31.21 -2.84 13.36
CA TYR A 165 32.31 -3.14 14.28
C TYR A 165 32.52 -2.03 15.32
N LEU A 166 32.51 -0.76 14.87
CA LEU A 166 32.63 0.40 15.76
C LEU A 166 31.43 0.50 16.71
N LYS A 167 30.22 0.19 16.24
CA LYS A 167 29.00 0.19 17.06
C LYS A 167 29.03 -0.91 18.11
N GLU A 168 29.50 -2.11 17.77
CA GLU A 168 29.69 -3.20 18.75
C GLU A 168 30.77 -2.87 19.78
N ASN A 169 31.88 -2.26 19.35
CA ASN A 169 32.93 -1.84 20.27
C ASN A 169 32.44 -0.71 21.18
N PHE A 170 31.66 0.24 20.66
CA PHE A 170 31.02 1.28 21.45
C PHE A 170 30.07 0.68 22.49
N LYS A 171 29.24 -0.30 22.10
CA LYS A 171 28.34 -1.02 23.01
C LYS A 171 29.08 -1.70 24.16
N LYS A 172 30.21 -2.33 23.88
CA LYS A 172 31.03 -3.03 24.90
C LYS A 172 31.68 -2.09 25.90
N ASN A 173 31.91 -0.83 25.52
CA ASN A 173 32.57 0.18 26.35
C ASN A 173 31.61 1.18 27.01
N THR A 174 30.30 1.09 26.73
CA THR A 174 29.28 1.92 27.38
C THR A 174 28.78 1.29 28.69
N LEU A 175 28.72 2.09 29.75
CA LEU A 175 28.30 1.67 31.10
C LEU A 175 26.80 1.34 31.23
N ASN A 176 25.94 1.84 30.33
CA ASN A 176 24.49 1.62 30.40
C ASN A 176 23.83 1.75 29.01
N ASN A 177 22.73 1.03 28.80
CA ASN A 177 21.92 1.03 27.58
C ASN A 177 21.39 2.42 27.20
N LYS A 178 21.10 3.30 28.18
CA LYS A 178 20.70 4.69 27.88
C LYS A 178 21.81 5.49 27.19
N THR A 179 23.04 5.34 27.67
CA THR A 179 24.22 6.02 27.10
C THR A 179 24.55 5.45 25.72
N PHE A 180 24.38 4.15 25.54
CA PHE A 180 24.50 3.50 24.25
C PHE A 180 23.44 4.00 23.26
N ALA A 181 22.17 4.09 23.66
CA ALA A 181 21.07 4.57 22.82
C ALA A 181 21.32 6.00 22.32
N VAL A 182 21.61 6.93 23.25
CA VAL A 182 21.92 8.34 22.91
C VAL A 182 23.17 8.44 22.04
N GLY A 183 24.24 7.73 22.40
CA GLY A 183 25.48 7.72 21.61
C GLY A 183 25.28 7.11 20.22
N SER A 184 24.43 6.09 20.09
CA SER A 184 24.13 5.47 18.79
C SER A 184 23.34 6.39 17.87
N ALA A 185 22.44 7.18 18.44
CA ALA A 185 21.68 8.19 17.70
C ALA A 185 22.58 9.35 17.26
N LEU A 186 23.50 9.81 18.11
CA LEU A 186 24.37 10.95 17.82
C LEU A 186 25.54 10.60 16.88
N ILE A 187 26.18 9.45 17.08
CA ILE A 187 27.41 9.06 16.36
C ILE A 187 27.08 8.33 15.06
N PHE A 188 26.07 7.46 15.09
CA PHE A 188 25.72 6.61 13.95
C PHE A 188 24.40 6.99 13.29
N GLY A 189 23.65 7.97 13.82
CA GLY A 189 22.36 8.38 13.28
C GLY A 189 21.26 7.32 13.46
N ASP A 190 21.47 6.33 14.33
CA ASP A 190 20.53 5.24 14.54
C ASP A 190 19.44 5.66 15.53
N ARG A 191 18.18 5.62 15.11
CA ARG A 191 17.05 5.74 16.04
C ARG A 191 16.84 4.39 16.72
N SER A 192 17.41 4.23 17.92
CA SER A 192 17.21 3.08 18.81
C SER A 192 15.91 3.19 19.60
#